data_AF-A0A9E5YU52-F1
#
_entry.id   AF-A0A9E5YU52-F1
#
_cell.length_a   1.000
_cell.length_b   1.000
_cell.length_c   1.000
_cell.angle_alpha   90.00
_cell.angle_beta   90.00
_cell.angle_gamma   90.00
#
_symmetry.space_group_name_H-M   'P 1'
#
loop_
_entity.id
_entity.type
_entity.pdbx_description
1 polymer ?
#
loop_
_entity_poly.entity_id
_entity_poly.type
_entity_poly.pdbx_seq_one_letter_code
_entity_poly.pdbx_strand_id
1 'polypeptide(L)' 'EMDINYRRAWFLLETLNTALGRPVVVTTKGGASGGGASLTPVGQALLEAYDHCQESVETHSQNALDTLRRVLKK' A
#
# COMPACT_ATOMS: atom_id res chain seq x y z
N GLU A 1 -8.88 2.55 -11.39
CA GLU A 1 -9.30 1.55 -10.39
C GLU A 1 -8.34 0.38 -10.45
N MET A 2 -8.04 -0.28 -9.33
CA MET A 2 -7.24 -1.52 -9.33
C MET A 2 -8.13 -2.63 -9.89
N ASP A 3 -7.66 -3.44 -10.84
CA ASP A 3 -8.37 -4.59 -11.42
C ASP A 3 -8.49 -5.75 -10.41
N ILE A 4 -9.02 -5.44 -9.22
CA ILE A 4 -9.23 -6.36 -8.11
C ILE A 4 -10.72 -6.41 -7.82
N ASN A 5 -11.25 -7.63 -7.69
CA ASN A 5 -12.62 -7.77 -7.23
C ASN A 5 -12.74 -7.33 -5.77
N TYR A 6 -13.94 -6.90 -5.39
CA TYR A 6 -14.25 -6.40 -4.05
C TYR A 6 -13.88 -7.37 -2.92
N ARG A 7 -14.08 -8.68 -3.14
CA ARG A 7 -13.72 -9.72 -2.16
C ARG A 7 -12.21 -9.76 -1.92
N ARG A 8 -11.41 -9.63 -2.99
CA ARG A 8 -9.95 -9.58 -2.91
C ARG A 8 -9.48 -8.32 -2.22
N ALA A 9 -10.10 -7.17 -2.50
CA ALA A 9 -9.81 -5.92 -1.79
C ALA A 9 -10.05 -6.08 -0.28
N TRP A 10 -11.18 -6.68 0.12
CA TRP A 10 -11.46 -6.95 1.53
C TRP A 10 -10.49 -7.91 2.19
N PHE A 11 -10.15 -9.01 1.51
CA PHE A 11 -9.18 -9.97 2.01
C PHE A 11 -7.82 -9.31 2.28
N LEU A 12 -7.35 -8.44 1.37
CA LEU A 12 -6.11 -7.69 1.57
C LEU A 12 -6.21 -6.73 2.76
N LEU A 13 -7.33 -6.05 2.92
CA LEU A 13 -7.56 -5.13 4.04
C LEU A 13 -7.58 -5.86 5.39
N GLU A 14 -8.23 -7.01 5.46
CA GLU A 14 -8.24 -7.87 6.65
C GLU A 14 -6.84 -8.43 6.98
N THR A 15 -6.08 -8.80 5.95
CA THR A 15 -4.68 -9.22 6.10
C THR A 15 -3.83 -8.12 6.71
N LEU A 16 -3.97 -6.87 6.23
CA LEU A 16 -3.26 -5.71 6.78
C LEU A 16 -3.66 -5.44 8.22
N ASN A 17 -4.95 -5.46 8.54
CA ASN A 17 -5.43 -5.26 9.90
C ASN A 17 -4.88 -6.31 10.87
N THR A 18 -4.83 -7.57 10.43
CA THR A 18 -4.31 -8.69 11.23
C THR A 18 -2.81 -8.53 11.48
N ALA A 19 -2.04 -8.22 10.44
CA ALA A 19 -0.60 -8.02 10.56
C ALA A 19 -0.23 -6.84 11.48
N LEU A 20 -1.05 -5.79 11.49
CA LEU A 20 -0.79 -4.57 12.27
C LEU A 20 -1.47 -4.56 13.65
N GLY A 21 -2.36 -5.51 13.91
CA GLY A 21 -3.18 -5.56 15.13
C GLY A 21 -4.12 -4.36 15.31
N ARG A 22 -4.30 -3.53 14.27
CA ARG A 22 -5.09 -2.29 14.29
C ARG A 22 -5.73 -2.06 12.92
N PRO A 23 -6.97 -1.52 12.86
CA PRO A 23 -7.62 -1.23 11.59
C PRO A 23 -6.86 -0.13 10.83
N VAL A 24 -6.63 -0.33 9.53
CA VAL A 24 -6.01 0.69 8.66
C VAL A 24 -7.03 1.65 8.05
N VAL A 25 -8.28 1.22 7.91
CA VAL A 25 -9.38 1.99 7.32
C VAL A 25 -10.57 2.04 8.29
N VAL A 26 -11.21 3.19 8.37
CA VAL A 26 -12.54 3.36 8.98
C VAL A 26 -13.57 3.33 7.87
N THR A 27 -14.59 2.48 8.03
CA THR A 27 -15.76 2.47 7.14
C THR A 27 -16.92 3.17 7.83
N THR A 28 -17.54 4.14 7.17
CA THR A 28 -18.82 4.70 7.59
C THR A 28 -19.94 3.91 6.93
N LYS A 29 -20.83 3.33 7.75
CA LYS A 29 -22.06 2.70 7.25
C LYS A 29 -22.89 3.79 6.56
N GLY A 30 -23.21 3.56 5.28
CA GLY A 30 -23.94 4.54 4.47
C GLY A 30 -25.38 4.73 4.93
N GLY A 31 -25.71 5.96 5.30
CA GLY A 31 -27.08 6.49 5.29
C GLY A 31 -27.36 7.24 3.99
N ALA A 32 -28.39 8.10 3.98
CA ALA A 32 -28.85 8.85 2.80
C ALA A 32 -27.77 9.69 2.07
N SER A 33 -26.64 9.97 2.71
CA SER A 33 -25.50 10.72 2.17
C SER A 33 -24.35 9.89 1.59
N GLY A 34 -24.50 8.55 1.51
CA GLY A 34 -23.50 7.65 0.94
C GLY A 34 -22.53 7.07 1.98
N GLY A 35 -22.22 5.79 1.85
CA GLY A 35 -21.19 5.11 2.65
C GLY A 35 -19.79 5.38 2.09
N GLY A 36 -18.79 5.44 2.97
CA GLY A 36 -17.41 5.74 2.58
C GLY A 36 -16.38 4.94 3.37
N ALA A 37 -15.15 4.97 2.88
CA ALA A 37 -13.99 4.41 3.54
C ALA A 37 -12.91 5.50 3.59
N SER A 38 -12.26 5.65 4.74
CA SER A 38 -11.18 6.62 4.93
C SER A 38 -10.06 5.98 5.76
N LEU A 39 -8.83 6.42 5.54
CA LEU A 39 -7.69 5.92 6.31
C LEU A 39 -7.81 6.32 7.78
N THR A 40 -7.40 5.42 8.66
CA THR A 40 -7.08 5.75 10.05
C THR A 40 -5.73 6.46 10.11
N PRO A 41 -5.37 7.08 11.26
CA PRO A 41 -4.01 7.56 11.48
C PRO A 41 -2.94 6.47 11.30
N VAL A 42 -3.26 5.20 11.59
CA VAL A 42 -2.35 4.07 11.34
C VAL A 42 -2.18 3.82 9.86
N GLY A 43 -3.29 3.80 9.11
CA GLY A 43 -3.26 3.61 7.67
C GLY A 43 -2.48 4.72 6.97
N GLN A 44 -2.60 5.95 7.43
CA GLN A 44 -1.81 7.07 6.91
C GLN A 44 -0.32 6.91 7.22
N ALA A 45 0.04 6.65 8.49
CA ALA A 45 1.44 6.45 8.86
C ALA A 45 2.09 5.26 8.14
N LEU A 46 1.32 4.21 7.86
CA LEU A 46 1.78 3.06 7.07
C LEU A 46 2.13 3.46 5.64
N LEU A 47 1.28 4.26 4.98
CA LEU A 47 1.55 4.74 3.63
C LEU A 47 2.80 5.63 3.59
N GLU A 48 2.90 6.58 4.52
CA GLU A 48 4.08 7.46 4.63
C GLU A 48 5.37 6.66 4.83
N ALA A 49 5.35 5.65 5.72
CA ALA A 49 6.50 4.78 5.94
C ALA A 49 6.84 3.92 4.71
N TYR A 50 5.82 3.44 3.98
CA TYR A 50 6.02 2.67 2.76
C TYR A 50 6.63 3.53 1.64
N ASP A 51 6.12 4.74 1.44
CA ASP A 51 6.62 5.67 0.41
C ASP A 51 8.09 6.03 0.67
N HIS A 52 8.45 6.35 1.93
CA HIS A 52 9.85 6.59 2.30
C HIS A 52 10.74 5.37 2.11
N CYS A 53 10.22 4.17 2.40
CA CYS A 53 10.95 2.93 2.16
C CYS A 53 11.19 2.73 0.65
N GLN A 54 10.18 2.93 -0.19
CA GLN A 54 10.32 2.82 -1.63
C GLN A 54 11.31 3.83 -2.19
N GLU A 55 11.25 5.09 -1.75
CA GLU A 55 12.19 6.13 -2.16
C GLU A 55 13.64 5.77 -1.78
N SER A 56 13.84 5.25 -0.56
CA SER A 56 15.16 4.81 -0.10
C SER A 56 15.69 3.63 -0.94
N VAL A 57 14.84 2.63 -1.20
CA VAL A 57 15.20 1.47 -2.01
C VAL A 57 15.54 1.88 -3.44
N GLU A 58 14.72 2.72 -4.07
CA GLU A 58 14.98 3.23 -5.42
C GLU A 58 16.33 3.93 -5.47
N THR A 59 16.56 4.89 -4.56
CA THR A 59 17.81 5.67 -4.50
C THR A 59 19.06 4.79 -4.38
N HIS A 60 19.03 3.78 -3.51
CA HIS A 60 20.19 2.92 -3.28
C HIS A 60 20.34 1.80 -4.32
N SER A 61 19.25 1.42 -4.98
CA SER A 61 19.26 0.33 -5.98
C SER A 61 19.77 0.77 -7.36
N GLN A 62 19.76 2.07 -7.67
CA GLN A 62 20.18 2.60 -8.98
C GLN A 62 21.54 2.08 -9.45
N ASN A 63 22.57 2.12 -8.59
CA ASN A 63 23.91 1.65 -8.94
C ASN A 63 23.97 0.15 -9.26
N ALA A 64 23.22 -0.67 -8.50
CA ALA A 64 23.13 -2.11 -8.73
C ALA A 64 22.34 -2.42 -10.01
N LEU A 65 21.22 -1.73 -10.23
CA LEU A 65 20.40 -1.87 -11.42
C LEU A 65 21.15 -1.46 -12.70
N ASP A 66 21.94 -0.39 -12.66
CA ASP A 66 22.75 0.04 -13.79
C ASP A 66 23.89 -0.92 -14.12
N THR A 67 24.43 -1.60 -13.11
CA THR A 67 25.40 -2.68 -13.30
C THR A 67 24.73 -3.88 -13.95
N LEU A 68 23.57 -4.30 -13.46
CA LEU A 68 22.79 -5.41 -14.03
C LEU A 68 22.39 -5.12 -15.49
N ARG A 69 21.91 -3.91 -15.78
CA ARG A 69 21.55 -3.48 -17.14
C ARG A 69 22.73 -3.56 -18.11
N ARG A 70 23.95 -3.26 -17.67
CA ARG A 70 25.16 -3.38 -18.50
C ARG A 70 25.55 -4.82 -18.79
N VAL A 71 25.35 -5.73 -17.83
CA VAL A 71 25.63 -7.17 -18.02
C VAL A 71 24.61 -7.81 -18.96
N LEU A 72 23.33 -7.46 -18.84
CA LEU A 72 22.24 -8.06 -19.62
C LEU A 72 22.08 -7.48 -21.04
N LYS A 73 22.65 -6.29 -21.32
CA LYS A 73 22.66 -5.68 -22.67
C LYS A 73 23.86 -6.10 -23.53
N LYS A 74 24.70 -7.02 -23.05
CA LYS A 74 25.68 -7.76 -23.85
C LYS A 74 25.08 -9.07 -24.32
#